data_AF-A0A957NTY4-F1
#
_entry.id   AF-A0A957NTY4-F1
#
_cell.length_a   1.000
_cell.length_b   1.000
_cell.length_c   1.000
_cell.angle_alpha   90.00
_cell.angle_beta   90.00
_cell.angle_gamma   90.00
#
_symmetry.space_group_name_H-M   'P 1'
#
loop_
_entity.id
_entity.type
_entity.pdbx_description
1 polymer ?
#
loop_
_entity_poly.entity_id
_entity_poly.type
_entity_poly.pdbx_seq_one_letter_code
_entity_poly.pdbx_strand_id
1 'polypeptide(L)'
;MTQKAQSGAIRDYLGADQLEGPILVVETAGDAMYGEVVEVVATDGTQNEHPRLGRVLAAGDQRAVIELWGDSSGLQPHAVRV
;
A
#
# COMPACT_ATOMS: atom_id res chain seq x y z
N MET A 1 13.42 29.18 -14.41
CA MET A 1 13.37 28.64 -13.04
C MET A 1 12.65 27.31 -13.12
N THR A 2 13.39 26.20 -13.20
CA THR A 2 12.80 24.87 -13.35
C THR A 2 12.68 24.26 -11.95
N GLN A 3 11.46 24.18 -11.44
CA GLN A 3 11.17 23.54 -10.16
C GLN A 3 11.49 22.05 -10.31
N LYS A 4 12.57 21.59 -9.67
CA LYS A 4 12.80 20.16 -9.46
C LYS A 4 11.59 19.66 -8.68
N ALA A 5 10.82 18.74 -9.27
CA ALA A 5 9.88 17.93 -8.50
C ALA A 5 10.71 17.30 -7.37
N GLN A 6 10.41 17.73 -6.14
CA GLN A 6 10.96 17.11 -4.96
C GLN A 6 10.42 15.68 -4.97
N SER A 7 11.26 14.70 -5.31
CA SER A 7 10.90 13.30 -5.15
C SER A 7 10.52 13.13 -3.68
N GLY A 8 9.23 12.98 -3.40
CA GLY A 8 8.80 12.51 -2.09
C GLY A 8 9.56 11.22 -1.81
N ALA A 9 10.10 11.07 -0.60
CA ALA A 9 10.71 9.80 -0.23
C ALA A 9 9.63 8.71 -0.38
N ILE A 10 9.91 7.70 -1.21
CA ILE A 10 9.08 6.50 -1.28
C ILE A 10 9.22 5.82 0.08
N ARG A 11 8.10 5.51 0.72
CA ARG A 11 8.04 4.86 2.02
C ARG A 11 7.48 3.46 1.84
N ASP A 12 8.14 2.51 2.49
CA ASP A 12 7.76 1.11 2.45
C ASP A 12 7.23 0.73 3.83
N TYR A 13 6.02 0.17 3.88
CA TYR A 13 5.42 -0.44 5.07
C TYR A 13 5.38 -1.95 4.86
N LEU A 14 5.86 -2.70 5.85
CA LEU A 14 5.89 -4.16 5.77
C LEU A 14 4.68 -4.75 6.48
N GLY A 15 3.98 -5.60 5.74
CA GLY A 15 2.77 -6.27 6.19
C GLY A 15 1.55 -5.37 6.20
N ALA A 16 0.42 -6.00 6.48
CA ALA A 16 -0.87 -5.40 6.69
C ALA A 16 -1.54 -6.09 7.88
N ASP A 17 -2.33 -5.33 8.63
CA ASP A 17 -3.18 -5.83 9.71
C ASP A 17 -4.27 -6.75 9.14
N GLN A 18 -4.89 -6.32 8.04
CA GLN A 18 -6.02 -7.01 7.41
C GLN A 18 -5.96 -6.91 5.88
N LEU A 19 -6.46 -7.96 5.21
CA LEU A 19 -6.68 -8.05 3.77
C LEU A 19 -8.03 -8.76 3.54
N GLU A 20 -9.06 -8.00 3.19
CA GLU A 20 -10.41 -8.53 2.95
C GLU A 20 -10.94 -8.03 1.60
N GLY A 21 -11.10 -8.95 0.65
CA GLY A 21 -11.42 -8.58 -0.73
C GLY A 21 -10.39 -7.58 -1.27
N PRO A 22 -10.79 -6.43 -1.85
CA PRO A 22 -9.85 -5.42 -2.32
C PRO A 22 -9.35 -4.47 -1.22
N ILE A 23 -9.77 -4.63 0.03
CA ILE A 23 -9.44 -3.71 1.14
C ILE A 23 -8.22 -4.22 1.91
N LEU A 24 -7.24 -3.33 2.08
CA LEU A 24 -6.03 -3.54 2.86
C LEU A 24 -5.97 -2.52 4.00
N VAL A 25 -5.63 -2.97 5.21
CA VAL A 25 -5.40 -2.11 6.37
C VAL A 25 -3.94 -2.20 6.79
N VAL A 26 -3.24 -1.06 6.80
CA VAL A 26 -1.81 -0.99 7.15
C VAL A 26 -1.66 -0.19 8.44
N GLU A 27 -0.96 -0.76 9.43
CA GLU A 27 -0.58 -0.03 10.63
C GLU A 27 0.69 0.78 10.40
N THR A 28 0.93 1.77 11.27
CA THR A 28 2.10 2.68 11.23
C THR A 28 2.19 3.58 10.00
N ALA A 29 1.16 3.59 9.14
CA ALA A 29 1.03 4.48 7.98
C ALA A 29 0.43 5.86 8.34
N GLY A 30 0.93 6.48 9.42
CA GLY A 30 0.40 7.74 9.96
C GLY A 30 0.62 8.97 9.08
N ASP A 31 1.47 8.86 8.07
CA ASP A 31 1.88 9.88 7.12
C ASP A 31 1.36 9.63 5.70
N ALA A 32 0.49 8.64 5.53
CA ALA A 32 -0.28 8.42 4.31
C ALA A 32 -1.33 9.53 4.14
N MET A 33 -1.63 9.89 2.89
CA MET A 33 -2.63 10.91 2.59
C MET A 33 -3.84 10.31 1.88
N TYR A 34 -5.04 10.82 2.19
CA TYR A 34 -6.24 10.46 1.45
C TYR A 34 -6.05 10.69 -0.06
N GLY A 35 -6.39 9.68 -0.87
CA GLY A 35 -6.27 9.74 -2.31
C GLY A 35 -4.88 9.43 -2.87
N GLU A 36 -3.87 9.21 -2.01
CA GLU A 36 -2.53 8.78 -2.42
C GLU A 36 -2.61 7.43 -3.15
N VAL A 37 -1.84 7.30 -4.23
CA VAL A 37 -1.68 6.05 -4.97
C VAL A 37 -0.57 5.24 -4.33
N VAL A 38 -0.84 3.97 -4.09
CA VAL A 38 0.10 3.04 -3.43
C VAL A 38 0.37 1.83 -4.31
N GLU A 39 1.54 1.23 -4.15
CA GLU A 39 1.96 -0.01 -4.80
C GLU A 39 2.03 -1.12 -3.76
N VAL A 40 1.24 -2.19 -3.94
CA VAL A 40 1.26 -3.34 -3.04
C VAL A 40 1.94 -4.52 -3.72
N VAL A 41 3.00 -5.03 -3.10
CA VAL A 41 3.84 -6.11 -3.64
C VAL A 41 3.83 -7.30 -2.69
N ALA A 42 3.67 -8.51 -3.22
CA ALA A 42 3.86 -9.74 -2.44
C ALA A 42 5.36 -9.95 -2.12
N THR A 43 5.66 -10.39 -0.91
CA THR A 43 7.05 -10.62 -0.43
C THR A 43 7.30 -12.08 -0.03
N ASP A 44 6.34 -12.96 -0.30
CA ASP A 44 6.41 -14.41 -0.01
C ASP A 44 7.26 -15.21 -1.02
N GLY A 45 7.86 -14.53 -2.01
CA GLY A 45 8.67 -15.15 -3.06
C GLY A 45 7.84 -15.93 -4.09
N THR A 46 6.52 -15.74 -4.12
CA THR A 46 5.68 -16.30 -5.20
C THR A 46 5.94 -15.56 -6.51
N GLN A 47 5.82 -16.24 -7.65
CA GLN A 47 6.05 -15.63 -8.98
C GLN A 47 5.00 -14.56 -9.38
N ASN A 48 4.10 -14.19 -8.48
CA ASN A 48 3.07 -13.16 -8.67
C ASN A 48 3.50 -11.81 -8.04
N GLU A 49 4.78 -11.45 -8.14
CA GLU A 49 5.36 -10.20 -7.60
C GLU A 49 4.89 -8.93 -8.34
N HIS A 50 3.95 -9.03 -9.26
CA HIS A 50 3.44 -7.87 -9.98
C HIS A 50 2.78 -6.88 -8.99
N PRO A 51 3.26 -5.62 -8.92
CA PRO A 51 2.67 -4.62 -8.06
C PRO A 51 1.19 -4.42 -8.37
N ARG A 52 0.37 -4.37 -7.33
CA ARG A 52 -1.04 -3.98 -7.42
C ARG A 52 -1.18 -2.55 -7.00
N LEU A 53 -1.76 -1.75 -7.88
CA LEU A 53 -2.06 -0.37 -7.56
C LEU A 53 -3.30 -0.29 -6.68
N GLY A 54 -3.27 0.63 -5.74
CA GLY A 54 -4.41 0.98 -4.92
C GLY A 54 -4.46 2.46 -4.62
N ARG A 55 -5.47 2.84 -3.85
CA ARG A 55 -5.67 4.21 -3.38
C ARG A 55 -6.01 4.22 -1.90
N VAL A 56 -5.41 5.14 -1.16
CA VAL A 56 -5.76 5.40 0.24
C VAL A 56 -7.17 5.99 0.31
N LEU A 57 -8.08 5.25 0.96
CA LEU A 57 -9.48 5.66 1.21
C LEU A 57 -9.64 6.39 2.55
N ALA A 58 -8.78 6.09 3.52
CA ALA A 58 -8.73 6.77 4.81
C ALA A 58 -7.31 6.71 5.36
N ALA A 59 -6.90 7.79 6.02
CA ALA A 59 -5.64 7.85 6.75
C ALA A 59 -5.91 8.51 8.11
N GLY A 60 -5.32 7.94 9.15
CA GLY A 60 -5.27 8.51 10.50
C GLY A 60 -3.89 8.23 11.10
N ASP A 61 -3.66 8.74 12.31
CA ASP A 61 -2.33 8.81 12.94
C ASP A 61 -1.56 7.49 13.01
N GLN A 62 -2.25 6.34 12.98
CA GLN A 62 -1.64 5.02 13.08
C GLN A 62 -2.04 4.04 11.99
N ARG A 63 -3.01 4.38 11.13
CA ARG A 63 -3.60 3.43 10.18
C ARG A 63 -3.98 4.09 8.87
N ALA A 64 -3.76 3.35 7.79
CA ALA A 64 -4.29 3.66 6.47
C ALA A 64 -5.17 2.52 5.98
N VAL A 65 -6.28 2.88 5.33
CA VAL A 65 -7.17 1.96 4.60
C VAL A 65 -6.95 2.19 3.12
N ILE A 66 -6.64 1.11 2.40
CA ILE A 66 -6.31 1.12 0.98
C ILE A 66 -7.30 0.23 0.24
N GLU A 67 -7.77 0.69 -0.92
CA GLU A 67 -8.50 -0.13 -1.89
C GLU A 67 -7.60 -0.43 -3.08
N LEU A 68 -7.43 -1.72 -3.41
CA LEU A 68 -6.75 -2.20 -4.60
C LEU A 68 -7.63 -2.04 -5.85
N TRP A 69 -7.06 -1.70 -7.00
CA TRP A 69 -7.77 -1.61 -8.29
C TRP A 69 -7.95 -2.97 -8.99
N GLY A 70 -7.94 -4.06 -8.22
CA GLY A 70 -8.08 -5.44 -8.69
C GLY A 70 -8.29 -6.38 -7.51
N ASP A 71 -8.29 -7.68 -7.76
CA ASP A 71 -8.40 -8.66 -6.68
C ASP A 71 -7.10 -8.77 -5.85
N SER A 72 -7.23 -9.35 -4.66
CA SER A 72 -6.14 -9.60 -3.72
C SER A 72 -5.61 -11.04 -3.76
N SER A 73 -5.96 -11.82 -4.79
CA SER A 73 -5.58 -13.24 -4.90
C SER A 73 -4.07 -13.41 -4.86
N GLY A 74 -3.55 -14.21 -3.95
CA GLY A 74 -2.11 -14.43 -3.80
C GLY A 74 -1.38 -13.36 -2.99
N LEU A 75 -2.07 -12.34 -2.46
CA LEU A 75 -1.53 -11.53 -1.36
C LEU A 75 -1.82 -12.21 -0.02
N GLN A 76 -0.90 -12.05 0.93
CA GLN A 76 -1.06 -12.47 2.32
C GLN A 76 -0.76 -11.29 3.24
N PRO A 77 -1.58 -10.98 4.26
CA PRO A 77 -1.37 -9.81 5.11
C PRO A 77 0.05 -9.70 5.69
N HIS A 78 0.63 -10.83 6.12
CA HIS A 78 1.97 -10.87 6.74
C HIS A 78 3.12 -10.91 5.72
N ALA A 79 2.82 -10.92 4.41
CA ALA A 79 3.81 -11.02 3.35
C ALA A 79 3.51 -10.05 2.21
N VAL A 80 3.14 -8.81 2.55
CA VAL A 80 3.06 -7.69 1.60
C VAL A 80 4.01 -6.57 1.98
N ARG A 81 4.36 -5.76 0.99
CA ARG A 81 4.96 -4.45 1.18
C ARG A 81 4.11 -3.42 0.45
N VAL A 82 3.84 -2.31 1.12
CA VAL A 82 3.02 -1.18 0.64
C VAL A 82 3.89 0.06 0.52
#